data_AF-A0ABC9TT49-F1
#
_entry.id   AF-A0ABC9TT49-F1
#
_cell.length_a   1.000
_cell.length_b   1.000
_cell.length_c   1.000
_cell.angle_alpha   90.00
_cell.angle_beta   90.00
_cell.angle_gamma   90.00
#
_symmetry.space_group_name_H-M   'P 1'
#
loop_
_entity.id
_entity.type
_entity.pdbx_description
1 polymer ?
#
loop_
_entity_poly.entity_id
_entity_poly.type
_entity_poly.pdbx_seq_one_letter_code
_entity_poly.pdbx_strand_id
1 'polypeptide(L)'
;ELAMEACDVFVGMTTASGAAIYNNRLKELMNEKKLREVSICLRHIDNFTRGGALADYEAVYADGVKLQAIWRGKKNAHITTPAGTDLYMEMNDMEPIIECGIARNPGDAMAWSDG
;
A
#
# COMPACT_ATOMS: atom_id res chain seq x y z
N GLU A 1 -15.74 -13.36 7.40
CA GLU A 1 -14.37 -13.84 7.64
C GLU A 1 -14.05 -15.13 6.90
N LEU A 2 -14.87 -16.19 6.99
CA LEU A 2 -14.65 -17.44 6.24
C LEU A 2 -14.39 -17.27 4.73
N ALA A 3 -15.10 -16.33 4.08
CA ALA A 3 -14.86 -16.03 2.66
C ALA A 3 -13.46 -15.44 2.38
N MET A 4 -12.87 -14.70 3.32
CA MET A 4 -11.51 -14.15 3.18
C MET A 4 -10.45 -15.25 3.29
N GLU A 5 -10.66 -16.25 4.15
CA GLU A 5 -9.72 -17.36 4.32
C GLU A 5 -9.67 -18.29 3.10
N ALA A 6 -10.73 -18.27 2.28
CA ALA A 6 -10.86 -19.10 1.10
C ALA A 6 -10.50 -18.38 -0.21
N CYS A 7 -10.21 -17.08 -0.18
CA CYS A 7 -9.92 -16.31 -1.39
C CYS A 7 -8.42 -16.03 -1.54
N ASP A 8 -7.95 -15.97 -2.80
CA ASP A 8 -6.58 -15.56 -3.10
C ASP A 8 -6.43 -14.04 -3.11
N VAL A 9 -7.54 -13.32 -3.35
CA VAL A 9 -7.56 -11.86 -3.47
C VAL A 9 -8.74 -11.30 -2.69
N PHE A 10 -8.46 -10.35 -1.79
CA PHE A 10 -9.48 -9.53 -1.16
C PHE A 10 -9.54 -8.17 -1.84
N VAL A 11 -10.70 -7.80 -2.38
CA VAL A 11 -10.92 -6.50 -3.02
C VAL A 11 -11.87 -5.65 -2.17
N GLY A 12 -11.32 -4.66 -1.46
CA GLY A 12 -12.10 -3.68 -0.73
C GLY A 12 -12.73 -2.66 -1.69
N MET A 13 -14.02 -2.79 -1.99
CA MET A 13 -14.69 -1.94 -2.99
C MET A 13 -15.48 -0.76 -2.41
N THR A 14 -15.96 -0.86 -1.17
CA THR A 14 -16.89 0.12 -0.59
C THR A 14 -16.39 0.65 0.75
N THR A 15 -17.02 1.71 1.25
CA THR A 15 -16.80 2.20 2.62
C THR A 15 -17.00 1.10 3.67
N ALA A 16 -17.91 0.15 3.42
CA ALA A 16 -18.24 -0.94 4.33
C ALA A 16 -17.15 -2.03 4.39
N SER A 17 -16.38 -2.23 3.31
CA SER A 17 -15.25 -3.18 3.33
C SER A 17 -14.04 -2.63 4.11
N GLY A 18 -13.88 -1.30 4.17
CA GLY A 18 -12.72 -0.65 4.81
C GLY A 18 -11.37 -0.97 4.15
N ALA A 19 -10.30 -0.37 4.69
CA ALA A 19 -8.92 -0.72 4.36
C ALA A 19 -8.42 -1.87 5.25
N ALA A 20 -7.43 -2.65 4.80
CA ALA A 20 -6.90 -3.80 5.55
C ALA A 20 -6.49 -3.49 7.00
N ILE A 21 -5.98 -2.28 7.26
CA ILE A 21 -5.57 -1.85 8.60
C ILE A 21 -6.70 -1.86 9.64
N TYR A 22 -7.97 -1.87 9.21
CA TYR A 22 -9.13 -1.89 10.10
C TYR A 22 -9.66 -3.31 10.38
N ASN A 23 -9.15 -4.33 9.69
CA ASN A 23 -9.57 -5.72 9.86
C ASN A 23 -8.37 -6.59 10.27
N ASN A 24 -8.31 -6.93 11.56
CA ASN A 24 -7.21 -7.71 12.12
C ASN A 24 -7.02 -9.06 11.42
N ARG A 25 -8.12 -9.77 11.09
CA ARG A 25 -8.02 -11.08 10.44
C ARG A 25 -7.47 -10.98 9.01
N LEU A 26 -7.88 -9.96 8.26
CA LEU A 26 -7.30 -9.68 6.95
C LEU A 26 -5.80 -9.39 7.05
N LYS A 27 -5.38 -8.58 8.04
CA LYS A 27 -3.96 -8.30 8.28
C LYS A 27 -3.16 -9.56 8.64
N GLU A 28 -3.71 -10.46 9.45
CA GLU A 28 -3.08 -11.75 9.76
C GLU A 28 -2.89 -12.60 8.50
N LEU A 29 -3.94 -12.76 7.69
CA LEU A 29 -3.88 -13.55 6.44
C LEU A 29 -2.86 -12.98 5.44
N MET A 30 -2.72 -11.66 5.38
CA MET A 30 -1.70 -10.98 4.59
C MET A 30 -0.29 -11.29 5.10
N ASN A 31 -0.07 -11.20 6.41
CA ASN A 31 1.22 -11.54 7.03
C ASN A 31 1.58 -13.03 6.85
N GLU A 32 0.58 -13.92 6.90
CA GLU A 32 0.71 -15.35 6.62
C GLU A 32 0.89 -15.66 5.12
N LYS A 33 0.80 -14.64 4.25
CA LYS A 33 0.88 -14.76 2.79
C LYS A 33 -0.15 -15.74 2.23
N LYS A 34 -1.37 -15.69 2.76
CA LYS A 34 -2.50 -16.53 2.33
C LYS A 34 -3.30 -15.92 1.19
N LEU A 35 -3.38 -14.60 1.17
CA LEU A 35 -4.08 -13.82 0.15
C LEU A 35 -3.29 -12.55 -0.16
N ARG A 36 -3.71 -11.83 -1.20
CA ARG A 36 -3.27 -10.44 -1.47
C ARG A 36 -4.44 -9.46 -1.36
N GLU A 37 -4.15 -8.22 -0.96
CA GLU A 37 -5.16 -7.20 -0.75
C GLU A 37 -5.12 -6.14 -1.84
N VAL A 38 -6.31 -5.75 -2.28
CA VAL A 38 -6.55 -4.70 -3.26
C VAL A 38 -7.57 -3.73 -2.70
N SER A 39 -7.12 -2.54 -2.31
CA SER A 39 -7.96 -1.48 -1.79
C SER A 39 -8.33 -0.49 -2.89
N ILE A 40 -9.59 -0.55 -3.34
CA ILE A 40 -10.21 0.49 -4.19
C ILE A 40 -11.34 1.21 -3.45
N CYS A 41 -11.36 1.08 -2.13
CA CYS A 41 -12.41 1.64 -1.29
C CYS A 41 -12.29 3.16 -1.20
N LEU A 42 -13.39 3.82 -0.85
CA LEU A 42 -13.46 5.28 -0.66
C LEU A 42 -13.13 6.08 -1.93
N ARG A 43 -13.32 5.51 -3.13
CA ARG A 43 -13.08 6.17 -4.42
C ARG A 43 -14.40 6.56 -5.09
N HIS A 44 -14.45 7.78 -5.65
CA HIS A 44 -15.51 8.21 -6.56
C HIS A 44 -15.19 7.73 -7.98
N ILE A 45 -16.19 7.62 -8.86
CA ILE A 45 -15.97 7.20 -10.25
C ILE A 45 -14.96 8.09 -11.00
N ASP A 46 -14.87 9.37 -10.63
CA ASP A 46 -13.88 10.29 -11.20
C ASP A 46 -12.44 9.88 -10.86
N ASN A 47 -12.21 9.28 -9.69
CA ASN A 47 -10.90 8.75 -9.34
C ASN A 47 -10.48 7.64 -10.31
N PHE A 48 -11.43 6.92 -10.92
CA PHE A 48 -11.11 5.82 -11.83
C PHE A 48 -10.71 6.26 -13.24
N THR A 49 -10.94 7.52 -13.59
CA THR A 49 -10.86 7.98 -14.99
C THR A 49 -9.84 9.09 -15.19
N ARG A 50 -9.10 9.50 -14.14
CA ARG A 50 -8.24 10.69 -14.16
C ARG A 50 -7.04 10.53 -13.23
N GLY A 51 -6.04 11.38 -13.44
CA GLY A 51 -4.90 11.52 -12.53
C GLY A 51 -4.13 10.20 -12.36
N GLY A 52 -3.81 9.85 -11.12
CA GLY A 52 -3.03 8.66 -10.76
C GLY A 52 -3.62 7.35 -11.30
N ALA A 53 -4.94 7.24 -11.48
CA ALA A 53 -5.56 6.03 -12.04
C ALA A 53 -5.10 5.70 -13.47
N LEU A 54 -4.61 6.69 -14.21
CA LEU A 54 -4.10 6.54 -15.57
C LEU A 54 -2.56 6.43 -15.63
N ALA A 55 -1.89 6.34 -14.47
CA ALA A 55 -0.44 6.23 -14.41
C ALA A 55 0.05 4.89 -14.98
N ASP A 56 1.31 4.88 -15.43
CA ASP A 56 2.03 3.65 -15.73
C ASP A 56 2.44 2.97 -14.42
N TYR A 57 1.56 2.11 -13.90
CA TYR A 57 1.76 1.42 -12.64
C TYR A 57 2.97 0.48 -12.64
N GLU A 58 3.42 0.01 -13.80
CA GLU A 58 4.66 -0.77 -13.89
C GLU A 58 5.87 0.12 -13.59
N ALA A 59 5.91 1.31 -14.17
CA ALA A 59 6.96 2.30 -13.90
C ALA A 59 6.92 2.78 -12.44
N VAL A 60 5.74 3.09 -11.92
CA VAL A 60 5.55 3.52 -10.52
C VAL A 60 6.00 2.42 -9.56
N TYR A 61 5.60 1.17 -9.78
CA TYR A 61 6.05 0.05 -8.96
C TYR A 61 7.57 -0.16 -9.04
N ALA A 62 8.17 -0.03 -10.22
CA ALA A 62 9.63 -0.12 -10.38
C ALA A 62 10.37 0.95 -9.56
N ASP A 63 9.83 2.17 -9.48
CA ASP A 63 10.38 3.23 -8.63
C ASP A 63 10.16 2.95 -7.15
N GLY A 64 8.99 2.43 -6.76
CA GLY A 64 8.71 1.97 -5.40
C GLY A 64 9.70 0.92 -4.91
N VAL A 65 10.04 -0.06 -5.76
CA VAL A 65 11.08 -1.08 -5.45
C VAL A 65 12.45 -0.44 -5.20
N LYS A 66 12.84 0.55 -6.01
CA LYS A 66 14.10 1.27 -5.79
C LYS A 66 14.08 2.06 -4.48
N LEU A 67 12.97 2.71 -4.16
CA LEU A 67 12.82 3.49 -2.93
C LEU A 67 12.84 2.59 -1.69
N GLN A 68 12.14 1.46 -1.72
CA GLN A 68 12.16 0.46 -0.64
C GLN A 68 13.61 0.02 -0.35
N ALA A 69 14.41 -0.22 -1.38
CA ALA A 69 15.82 -0.62 -1.21
C ALA A 69 16.67 0.47 -0.54
N ILE A 70 16.38 1.76 -0.78
CA ILE A 70 17.05 2.89 -0.12
C ILE A 70 16.63 3.00 1.35
N TRP A 71 15.34 2.79 1.61
CA TRP A 71 14.73 2.90 2.93
C TRP A 71 15.14 1.74 3.85
N ARG A 72 15.20 0.51 3.33
CA ARG A 72 15.45 -0.70 4.13
C ARG A 72 16.68 -0.56 5.02
N GLY A 73 16.48 -0.80 6.32
CA GLY A 73 17.53 -0.75 7.35
C GLY A 73 17.97 0.66 7.78
N LYS A 74 17.33 1.73 7.28
CA LYS A 74 17.54 3.08 7.81
C LYS A 74 16.85 3.21 9.17
N LYS A 75 17.52 3.88 10.11
CA LYS A 75 17.03 4.09 11.49
C LYS A 75 16.51 5.50 11.74
N ASN A 76 16.83 6.44 10.87
CA ASN A 76 16.49 7.84 11.03
C ASN A 76 16.11 8.43 9.67
N ALA A 77 15.14 9.33 9.66
CA ALA A 77 14.83 10.19 8.53
C ALA A 77 14.98 11.66 8.94
N HIS A 78 15.45 12.47 7.99
CA HIS A 78 15.58 13.91 8.13
C HIS A 78 14.96 14.56 6.90
N ILE A 79 13.94 15.39 7.11
CA ILE A 79 13.16 16.01 6.04
C ILE A 79 13.33 17.52 6.15
N THR A 80 13.91 18.11 5.11
CA THR A 80 14.05 19.57 4.99
C THR A 80 13.32 20.13 3.78
N THR A 81 12.74 21.32 3.89
CA THR A 81 12.18 22.04 2.72
C THR A 81 12.68 23.49 2.67
N PRO A 82 12.75 24.12 1.48
CA PRO A 82 13.06 25.55 1.37
C PRO A 82 12.09 26.46 2.12
N ALA A 83 10.85 26.01 2.35
CA ALA A 83 9.84 26.72 3.14
C ALA A 83 10.10 26.66 4.66
N GLY A 84 11.14 25.94 5.10
CA GLY A 84 11.58 25.90 6.49
C GLY A 84 11.15 24.65 7.27
N THR A 85 10.64 23.60 6.62
CA THR A 85 10.50 22.30 7.30
C THR A 85 11.89 21.79 7.66
N ASP A 86 12.06 21.34 8.90
CA ASP A 86 13.25 20.68 9.41
C ASP A 86 12.82 19.63 10.44
N LEU A 87 12.52 18.41 9.97
CA LEU A 87 11.94 17.33 10.78
C LEU A 87 12.92 16.16 10.88
N TYR A 88 13.25 15.75 12.11
CA TYR A 88 14.01 14.54 12.40
C TYR A 88 13.11 13.51 13.05
N MET A 89 13.24 12.25 12.63
CA MET A 89 12.46 11.15 13.19
C MET A 89 13.26 9.85 13.22
N GLU A 90 13.08 9.08 14.28
CA GLU A 90 13.49 7.68 14.34
C GLU A 90 12.51 6.83 13.54
N MET A 91 13.04 5.87 12.79
CA MET A 91 12.26 4.95 11.97
C MET A 91 12.11 3.64 12.74
N ASN A 92 10.92 3.03 12.63
CA ASN A 92 10.70 1.70 13.20
C ASN A 92 11.45 0.63 12.39
N ASP A 93 11.56 -0.57 12.97
CA ASP A 93 12.25 -1.71 12.34
C ASP A 93 11.36 -2.47 11.34
N MET A 94 10.21 -1.93 10.92
CA MET A 94 9.33 -2.62 9.98
C MET A 94 9.87 -2.52 8.56
N GLU A 95 9.63 -3.57 7.78
CA GLU A 95 9.93 -3.58 6.35
C GLU A 95 9.09 -2.50 5.65
N PRO A 96 9.70 -1.60 4.85
CA PRO A 96 8.95 -0.58 4.13
C PRO A 96 8.00 -1.24 3.13
N ILE A 97 6.74 -0.82 3.12
CA ILE A 97 5.70 -1.37 2.24
C ILE A 97 5.73 -0.61 0.91
N ILE A 98 5.51 -1.33 -0.19
CA ILE A 98 5.36 -0.73 -1.52
C ILE A 98 3.86 -0.65 -1.83
N GLU A 99 3.26 0.53 -1.74
CA GLU A 99 1.85 0.77 -2.09
C GLU A 99 1.73 1.44 -3.47
N CYS A 100 2.35 0.85 -4.49
CA CYS A 100 2.41 1.41 -5.84
C CYS A 100 1.36 0.80 -6.78
N GLY A 101 0.13 0.61 -6.32
CA GLY A 101 -1.01 0.14 -7.14
C GLY A 101 -0.94 -1.28 -7.72
N ILE A 102 0.04 -2.09 -7.31
CA ILE A 102 0.23 -3.46 -7.80
C ILE A 102 0.40 -4.43 -6.63
N ALA A 103 -0.43 -5.47 -6.62
CA ALA A 103 -0.33 -6.62 -5.73
C ALA A 103 -0.32 -7.90 -6.58
N ARG A 104 0.83 -8.58 -6.65
CA ARG A 104 1.02 -9.76 -7.50
C ARG A 104 1.10 -11.04 -6.71
N ASN A 105 1.72 -10.98 -5.55
CA ASN A 105 2.05 -12.14 -4.74
C ASN A 105 1.18 -12.18 -3.48
N PRO A 106 0.97 -13.36 -2.89
CA PRO A 106 0.36 -13.46 -1.58
C PRO A 106 1.14 -12.64 -0.53
N GLY A 107 0.42 -11.87 0.27
CA GLY A 107 0.95 -10.91 1.22
C GLY A 107 1.25 -9.52 0.64
N ASP A 108 1.13 -9.32 -0.67
CA ASP A 108 1.17 -7.97 -1.25
C ASP A 108 -0.13 -7.24 -0.95
N ALA A 109 -0.02 -5.95 -0.60
CA ALA A 109 -1.13 -5.01 -0.51
C ALA A 109 -0.97 -3.95 -1.59
N MET A 110 -2.08 -3.46 -2.14
CA MET A 110 -2.06 -2.30 -3.01
C MET A 110 -3.33 -1.48 -2.85
N ALA A 111 -3.20 -0.16 -2.93
CA ALA A 111 -4.34 0.72 -3.12
C ALA A 111 -4.35 1.27 -4.54
N TRP A 112 -5.54 1.55 -5.08
CA TRP A 112 -5.66 2.17 -6.38
C TRP A 112 -6.69 3.32 -6.40
N SER A 113 -6.38 4.47 -7.00
CA SER A 113 -5.04 4.88 -7.44
C SER A 113 -4.11 5.18 -6.25
N ASP A 114 -2.83 4.80 -6.36
CA ASP A 114 -1.76 5.13 -5.42
C ASP A 114 -0.40 5.30 -6.16
N GLY A 115 0.71 5.60 -5.46
CA GLY A 115 2.04 5.75 -6.07
C GLY A 115 3.21 5.98 -5.13
#